data_AF-A0A3M7QEY3-F1
#
_entry.id   AF-A0A3M7QEY3-F1
#
_cell.length_a   1.000
_cell.length_b   1.000
_cell.length_c   1.000
_cell.angle_alpha   90.00
_cell.angle_beta   90.00
_cell.angle_gamma   90.00
#
_symmetry.space_group_name_H-M   'P 1'
#
loop_
_entity.id
_entity.type
_entity.pdbx_description
1 polymer ?
#
loop_
_entity_poly.entity_id
_entity_poly.type
_entity_poly.pdbx_seq_one_letter_code
_entity_poly.pdbx_strand_id
1 'polypeptide(L)'
;MMIDLELLEKGLSIDDQNYQFFVLFGIFDKLARSLINNMNGSNGYFGCLKCYIQGSNVSFKNGSHIIFRPESRILSRTHEEYLKDIDACNLSGTMIRGVKGETILSRLRFLRPTKSIVIDPMHTIFLGVVKDLFRYWFDSPVKE
;
A
#
# COMPACT_ATOMS: atom_id res chain seq x y z
N MET A 1 12.90 -1.28 21.13
CA MET A 1 11.59 -1.93 20.91
C MET A 1 11.74 -2.89 19.74
N MET A 2 12.29 -4.09 19.99
CA MET A 2 12.74 -5.03 18.93
C MET A 2 12.33 -6.47 19.23
N ILE A 3 11.47 -6.68 20.24
CA ILE A 3 11.16 -7.99 20.83
C ILE A 3 9.90 -8.63 20.21
N ASP A 4 8.97 -7.85 19.64
CA ASP A 4 7.63 -8.40 19.31
C ASP A 4 7.52 -9.18 17.99
N LEU A 5 8.36 -8.89 16.99
CA LEU A 5 8.27 -9.58 15.69
C LEU A 5 8.93 -10.96 15.68
N GLU A 6 9.90 -11.21 16.56
CA GLU A 6 10.50 -12.55 16.67
C GLU A 6 9.49 -13.59 17.14
N LEU A 7 8.54 -13.18 17.99
CA LEU A 7 7.43 -14.04 18.43
C LEU A 7 6.56 -14.47 17.25
N LEU A 8 6.31 -13.56 16.29
CA LEU A 8 5.52 -13.85 15.09
C LEU A 8 6.27 -14.75 14.11
N GLU A 9 7.60 -14.76 14.14
CA GLU A 9 8.41 -15.56 13.24
C GLU A 9 8.75 -16.95 13.82
N LYS A 10 9.13 -16.99 15.10
CA LYS A 10 9.60 -18.19 15.82
C LYS A 10 8.49 -18.90 16.60
N GLY A 11 7.41 -18.19 16.95
CA GLY A 11 6.37 -18.70 17.84
C GLY A 11 6.75 -18.61 19.32
N LEU A 12 5.90 -19.20 20.17
CA LEU A 12 6.04 -19.27 21.61
C LEU A 12 5.98 -20.73 22.07
N SER A 13 6.94 -21.16 22.86
CA SER A 13 6.98 -22.50 23.45
C SER A 13 6.52 -22.45 24.91
N ILE A 14 5.42 -23.13 25.24
CA ILE A 14 4.89 -23.25 26.61
C ILE A 14 4.57 -24.73 26.85
N ASP A 15 5.09 -25.30 27.94
CA ASP A 15 4.81 -26.68 28.37
C ASP A 15 4.94 -27.71 27.23
N ASP A 16 6.09 -27.68 26.54
CA ASP A 16 6.42 -28.51 25.35
C ASP A 16 5.48 -28.34 24.13
N GLN A 17 4.57 -27.38 24.16
CA GLN A 17 3.73 -27.02 23.02
C GLN A 17 4.25 -25.75 22.33
N ASN A 18 4.30 -25.80 20.99
CA ASN A 18 4.72 -24.68 20.16
C ASN A 18 3.51 -23.98 19.53
N TYR A 19 3.32 -22.72 19.86
CA TYR A 19 2.28 -21.86 19.33
C TYR A 19 2.87 -20.93 18.27
N GLN A 20 2.41 -21.05 17.03
CA GLN A 20 2.81 -20.14 15.95
C GLN A 20 1.74 -19.09 15.70
N PHE A 21 2.19 -17.86 15.51
CA PHE A 21 1.34 -16.71 15.25
C PHE A 21 1.57 -16.23 13.82
N PHE A 22 0.49 -15.96 13.09
CA PHE A 22 0.58 -15.50 11.71
C PHE A 22 -0.19 -14.20 11.55
N VAL A 23 0.46 -13.19 10.97
CA VAL A 23 -0.23 -11.97 10.55
C VAL A 23 -0.95 -12.26 9.24
N LEU A 24 -2.28 -12.39 9.31
CA LEU A 24 -3.10 -12.69 8.13
C LEU A 24 -3.19 -11.49 7.19
N PHE A 25 -3.57 -10.34 7.74
CA PHE A 25 -3.68 -9.09 6.99
C PHE A 25 -3.52 -7.86 7.86
N GLY A 26 -3.16 -6.75 7.22
CA GLY A 26 -3.12 -5.41 7.82
C GLY A 26 -3.93 -4.43 6.99
N ILE A 27 -4.71 -3.58 7.66
CA ILE A 27 -5.48 -2.51 7.03
C ILE A 27 -4.90 -1.20 7.54
N PHE A 28 -4.46 -0.36 6.61
CA PHE A 28 -3.87 0.93 6.90
C PHE A 28 -4.50 1.99 6.00
N ASP A 29 -4.64 3.20 6.54
CA ASP A 29 -5.00 4.34 5.73
C ASP A 29 -3.91 4.59 4.66
N LYS A 30 -4.21 5.50 3.73
CA LYS A 30 -3.39 5.70 2.54
C LYS A 30 -1.93 6.08 2.86
N LEU A 31 -1.72 6.93 3.86
CA LEU A 31 -0.39 7.42 4.24
C LEU A 31 0.36 6.39 5.07
N ALA A 32 -0.26 5.80 6.09
CA ALA A 32 0.39 4.78 6.91
C ALA A 32 0.76 3.54 6.07
N ARG A 33 -0.08 3.17 5.09
CA ARG A 33 0.24 2.08 4.15
C ARG A 33 1.55 2.33 3.40
N SER A 34 1.73 3.52 2.85
CA SER A 34 2.96 3.86 2.12
C SER A 34 4.17 3.91 3.06
N LEU A 35 4.01 4.45 4.27
CA LEU A 35 5.10 4.52 5.26
C LEU A 35 5.53 3.13 5.74
N ILE A 36 4.59 2.30 6.18
CA ILE A 36 4.85 0.96 6.73
C ILE A 36 5.49 0.03 5.70
N ASN A 37 5.13 0.17 4.42
CA ASN A 37 5.69 -0.62 3.32
C ASN A 37 6.90 0.05 2.66
N ASN A 38 7.39 1.17 3.20
CA ASN A 38 8.48 1.98 2.64
C ASN A 38 8.32 2.20 1.13
N MET A 39 7.11 2.59 0.74
CA MET A 39 6.71 2.86 -0.62
C MET A 39 6.52 4.36 -0.85
N ASN A 40 6.47 4.74 -2.13
CA ASN A 40 6.04 6.04 -2.52
C ASN A 40 4.61 6.29 -2.04
N GLY A 41 4.33 7.55 -1.70
CA GLY A 41 2.99 7.98 -1.34
C GLY A 41 2.04 7.77 -2.51
N SER A 42 0.74 7.85 -2.23
CA SER A 42 -0.30 7.77 -3.26
C SER A 42 -0.27 8.84 -4.33
N ASN A 43 0.51 9.91 -4.10
CA ASN A 43 0.68 11.03 -5.02
C ASN A 43 2.00 10.87 -5.79
N GLY A 44 2.51 9.65 -5.89
CA GLY A 44 3.77 9.34 -6.52
C GLY A 44 3.64 8.23 -7.56
N TYR A 45 4.61 8.18 -8.48
CA TYR A 45 4.72 7.14 -9.48
C TYR A 45 4.76 5.74 -8.83
N PHE A 46 3.94 4.80 -9.35
CA PHE A 46 3.82 3.41 -8.90
C PHE A 46 3.49 3.22 -7.40
N GLY A 47 2.78 4.16 -6.77
CA GLY A 47 2.48 4.15 -5.33
C GLY A 47 1.41 3.15 -4.86
N CYS A 48 0.75 2.41 -5.77
CA CYS A 48 -0.18 1.35 -5.39
C CYS A 48 0.59 0.09 -5.02
N LEU A 49 0.23 -0.61 -3.93
CA LEU A 49 0.86 -1.87 -3.55
C LEU A 49 0.37 -3.07 -4.39
N LYS A 50 -0.77 -2.94 -5.08
CA LYS A 50 -1.47 -4.01 -5.79
C LYS A 50 -1.22 -4.03 -7.31
N CYS A 51 -0.85 -2.90 -7.91
CA CYS A 51 -0.65 -2.78 -9.35
C CYS A 51 0.51 -1.84 -9.71
N TYR A 52 0.93 -1.90 -10.96
CA TYR A 52 1.99 -1.06 -11.52
C TYR A 52 1.46 0.16 -12.30
N ILE A 53 0.22 0.62 -12.05
CA ILE A 53 -0.28 1.80 -12.76
C ILE A 53 0.53 3.03 -12.35
N GLN A 54 1.03 3.73 -13.36
CA GLN A 54 1.79 4.96 -13.18
C GLN A 54 0.84 6.15 -13.06
N GLY A 55 0.92 6.87 -11.95
CA GLY A 55 0.25 8.16 -11.81
C GLY A 55 0.86 9.18 -12.77
N SER A 56 0.03 9.94 -13.47
CA SER A 56 0.47 11.03 -14.33
C SER A 56 0.13 12.38 -13.70
N ASN A 57 1.11 13.27 -13.71
CA ASN A 57 0.94 14.62 -13.21
C ASN A 57 0.17 15.45 -14.25
N VAL A 58 -0.93 16.06 -13.85
CA VAL A 58 -1.75 16.93 -14.69
C VAL A 58 -1.94 18.26 -13.97
N SER A 59 -1.57 19.33 -14.66
CA SER A 59 -1.82 20.69 -14.21
C SER A 59 -3.32 21.00 -14.29
N PHE A 60 -3.92 21.44 -13.19
CA PHE A 60 -5.32 21.86 -13.16
C PHE A 60 -5.51 23.07 -12.25
N LYS A 61 -6.06 24.15 -12.82
CA LYS A 61 -6.32 25.45 -12.17
C LYS A 61 -5.15 25.95 -11.30
N ASN A 62 -5.15 25.60 -10.01
CA ASN A 62 -4.26 26.13 -8.98
C ASN A 62 -3.21 25.13 -8.49
N GLY A 63 -2.93 24.07 -9.24
CA GLY A 63 -1.92 23.12 -8.84
C GLY A 63 -1.73 21.95 -9.79
N SER A 64 -1.08 20.94 -9.25
CA SER A 64 -0.73 19.70 -9.91
C SER A 64 -1.47 18.56 -9.23
N HIS A 65 -2.20 17.78 -10.03
CA HIS A 65 -2.92 16.60 -9.57
C HIS A 65 -2.31 15.35 -10.17
N ILE A 66 -2.25 14.26 -9.40
CA ILE A 66 -1.88 12.95 -9.93
C ILE A 66 -3.16 12.23 -10.33
N ILE A 67 -3.27 11.87 -11.61
CA ILE A 67 -4.35 11.04 -12.13
C ILE A 67 -3.81 9.67 -12.53
N PHE A 68 -4.57 8.63 -12.23
CA PHE A 68 -4.32 7.27 -12.67
C PHE A 68 -5.27 6.98 -13.81
N ARG A 69 -4.75 6.91 -15.04
CA ARG A 69 -5.57 6.66 -16.22
C ARG A 69 -6.01 5.18 -16.22
N PRO A 70 -7.28 4.88 -16.55
CA PRO A 70 -7.70 3.51 -16.78
C PRO A 70 -6.91 2.93 -17.95
N GLU A 71 -6.23 1.81 -17.71
CA GLU A 71 -5.54 1.04 -18.75
C GLU A 71 -6.37 -0.19 -19.10
N SER A 72 -6.39 -0.57 -20.39
CA SER A 72 -7.13 -1.76 -20.86
C SER A 72 -6.65 -3.05 -20.21
N ARG A 73 -5.39 -3.09 -19.75
CA ARG A 73 -4.81 -4.19 -19.00
C ARG A 73 -4.01 -3.67 -17.81
N ILE A 74 -4.54 -3.89 -16.61
CA ILE A 74 -3.85 -3.52 -15.37
C ILE A 74 -2.91 -4.66 -14.97
N LEU A 75 -1.60 -4.37 -14.94
CA LEU A 75 -0.61 -5.29 -14.42
C LEU A 75 -0.66 -5.30 -12.88
N SER A 76 -1.02 -6.45 -12.31
CA SER A 76 -1.01 -6.67 -10.87
C SER A 76 0.43 -6.89 -10.39
N ARG A 77 0.76 -6.37 -9.21
CA ARG A 77 2.06 -6.59 -8.59
C ARG A 77 2.07 -7.95 -7.89
N THR A 78 2.86 -8.89 -8.40
CA THR A 78 3.08 -10.18 -7.74
C THR A 78 4.05 -10.03 -6.56
N HIS A 79 4.08 -11.01 -5.66
CA HIS A 79 5.01 -10.97 -4.53
C HIS A 79 6.47 -11.11 -5.00
N GLU A 80 6.69 -11.94 -6.01
CA GLU A 80 7.99 -12.25 -6.59
C GLU A 80 8.57 -11.03 -7.33
N GLU A 81 7.74 -10.29 -8.07
CA GLU A 81 8.18 -9.03 -8.70
C GLU A 81 8.44 -7.92 -7.67
N TYR A 82 7.65 -7.88 -6.59
CA TYR A 82 7.86 -6.96 -5.48
C TYR A 82 9.20 -7.21 -4.78
N LEU A 83 9.58 -8.47 -4.57
CA LEU A 83 10.90 -8.80 -4.01
C LEU A 83 12.03 -8.39 -4.96
N LYS A 84 11.88 -8.61 -6.27
CA LYS A 84 12.85 -8.11 -7.26
C LYS A 84 12.98 -6.59 -7.23
N ASP A 85 11.89 -5.86 -7.00
CA ASP A 85 11.91 -4.40 -6.85
C ASP A 85 12.68 -3.96 -5.62
N ILE A 86 12.50 -4.67 -4.51
CA ILE A 86 13.26 -4.46 -3.27
C ILE A 86 14.75 -4.72 -3.51
N ASP A 87 15.11 -5.86 -4.08
CA ASP A 87 16.50 -6.25 -4.33
C ASP A 87 17.20 -5.22 -5.23
N ALA A 88 16.53 -4.81 -6.31
CA ALA A 88 17.02 -3.78 -7.21
C ALA A 88 17.19 -2.43 -6.51
N CYS A 89 16.24 -2.04 -5.65
CA CYS A 89 16.30 -0.81 -4.87
C CYS A 89 17.46 -0.83 -3.85
N ASN A 90 17.68 -1.96 -3.20
CA ASN A 90 18.78 -2.14 -2.24
C ASN A 90 20.14 -2.07 -2.93
N LEU A 91 20.25 -2.63 -4.14
CA LEU A 91 21.48 -2.58 -4.95
C LEU A 91 21.75 -1.19 -5.54
N SER A 92 20.72 -0.50 -6.03
CA SER A 92 20.87 0.81 -6.69
C SER A 92 20.91 1.97 -5.71
N GLY A 93 20.38 1.80 -4.49
CA GLY A 93 20.14 2.89 -3.54
C GLY A 93 19.06 3.88 -3.99
N THR A 94 18.30 3.56 -5.04
CA THR A 94 17.28 4.42 -5.63
C THR A 94 15.93 3.73 -5.67
N MET A 95 14.86 4.52 -5.60
CA MET A 95 13.49 3.99 -5.62
C MET A 95 13.17 3.27 -6.94
N ILE A 96 12.75 2.01 -6.87
CA ILE A 96 12.37 1.20 -8.03
C ILE A 96 10.86 0.95 -8.01
N ARG A 97 10.17 1.37 -9.07
CA ARG A 97 8.71 1.17 -9.26
C ARG A 97 7.90 1.46 -7.98
N GLY A 98 8.25 2.55 -7.30
CA GLY A 98 7.57 3.04 -6.10
C GLY A 98 7.99 2.39 -4.79
N VAL A 99 8.92 1.43 -4.79
CA VAL A 99 9.50 0.80 -3.60
C VAL A 99 10.80 1.51 -3.23
N LYS A 100 10.99 1.84 -1.95
CA LYS A 100 12.19 2.54 -1.43
C LYS A 100 13.12 1.64 -0.61
N GLY A 101 12.81 0.35 -0.52
CA GLY A 101 13.65 -0.65 0.15
C GLY A 101 12.85 -1.56 1.07
N GLU A 102 13.57 -2.38 1.82
CA GLU A 102 12.99 -3.29 2.81
C GLU A 102 12.36 -2.57 4.00
N THR A 103 11.52 -3.30 4.72
CA THR A 103 10.86 -2.83 5.93
C THR A 103 10.98 -3.87 7.03
N ILE A 104 10.60 -3.48 8.24
CA ILE A 104 10.54 -4.43 9.35
C ILE A 104 9.57 -5.59 9.07
N LEU A 105 8.55 -5.36 8.24
CA LEU A 105 7.59 -6.39 7.80
C LEU A 105 8.20 -7.39 6.82
N SER A 106 9.27 -7.03 6.10
CA SER A 106 10.00 -7.95 5.22
C SER A 106 10.64 -9.11 5.99
N ARG A 107 10.81 -8.98 7.32
CA ARG A 107 11.35 -10.03 8.20
C ARG A 107 10.35 -11.14 8.50
N LEU A 108 9.06 -10.94 8.21
CA LEU A 108 8.00 -11.91 8.47
C LEU A 108 7.81 -12.82 7.24
N ARG A 109 8.26 -14.07 7.31
CA ARG A 109 8.29 -14.96 6.12
C ARG A 109 6.93 -15.24 5.50
N PHE A 110 5.87 -15.17 6.30
CA PHE A 110 4.50 -15.47 5.86
C PHE A 110 3.72 -14.23 5.44
N LEU A 111 4.23 -13.03 5.74
CA LEU A 111 3.56 -11.79 5.38
C LEU A 111 3.97 -11.40 3.96
N ARG A 112 3.00 -11.38 3.04
CA ARG A 112 3.23 -10.93 1.66
C ARG A 112 2.57 -9.57 1.48
N PRO A 113 3.30 -8.44 1.48
CA PRO A 113 2.68 -7.11 1.43
C PRO A 113 1.65 -6.94 0.30
N THR A 114 1.98 -7.44 -0.89
CA THR A 114 1.11 -7.40 -2.07
C THR A 114 -0.22 -8.14 -1.89
N LYS A 115 -0.32 -9.11 -0.98
CA LYS A 115 -1.55 -9.87 -0.67
C LYS A 115 -2.14 -9.49 0.68
N SER A 116 -1.34 -9.54 1.74
CA SER A 116 -1.74 -9.37 3.13
C SER A 116 -2.11 -7.92 3.51
N ILE A 117 -1.56 -6.90 2.85
CA ILE A 117 -1.96 -5.52 3.14
C ILE A 117 -3.17 -5.16 2.28
N VAL A 118 -4.32 -4.97 2.94
CA VAL A 118 -5.60 -4.71 2.28
C VAL A 118 -5.77 -3.20 2.08
N ILE A 119 -6.47 -2.82 1.01
CA ILE A 119 -6.83 -1.42 0.78
C ILE A 119 -7.92 -1.06 1.77
N ASP A 120 -7.71 0.00 2.56
CA ASP A 120 -8.70 0.46 3.52
C ASP A 120 -9.96 1.01 2.83
N PRO A 121 -11.10 0.30 2.93
CA PRO A 121 -12.34 0.72 2.30
C PRO A 121 -12.98 1.91 3.03
N MET A 122 -12.71 2.12 4.31
CA MET A 122 -13.33 3.20 5.08
C MET A 122 -12.87 4.56 4.57
N HIS A 123 -11.54 4.76 4.49
CA HIS A 123 -11.01 6.03 3.98
C HIS A 123 -11.08 6.15 2.46
N THR A 124 -10.90 5.05 1.72
CA THR A 124 -10.85 5.12 0.25
C THR A 124 -12.24 5.17 -0.38
N ILE A 125 -13.17 4.31 0.05
CA ILE A 125 -14.49 4.17 -0.57
C ILE A 125 -15.50 5.05 0.17
N PHE A 126 -15.70 4.82 1.46
CA PHE A 126 -16.79 5.50 2.18
C PHE A 126 -16.52 7.00 2.35
N LEU A 127 -15.34 7.36 2.86
CA LEU A 127 -14.99 8.76 3.03
C LEU A 127 -14.58 9.45 1.71
N GLY A 128 -13.90 8.72 0.82
CA GLY A 128 -13.32 9.29 -0.40
C GLY A 128 -14.26 9.36 -1.59
N VAL A 129 -15.14 8.37 -1.78
CA VAL A 129 -16.02 8.31 -2.96
C VAL A 129 -17.47 8.53 -2.57
N VAL A 130 -17.96 7.76 -1.59
CA VAL A 130 -19.38 7.80 -1.22
C VAL A 130 -19.75 9.19 -0.69
N LYS A 131 -18.93 9.79 0.19
CA LYS A 131 -19.15 11.16 0.67
C LYS A 131 -19.32 12.18 -0.47
N ASP A 132 -18.49 12.09 -1.50
CA ASP A 132 -18.55 13.03 -2.62
C ASP A 132 -19.75 12.73 -3.53
N LEU A 133 -20.11 11.46 -3.75
CA LEU A 133 -21.35 11.09 -4.44
C LEU A 133 -22.60 11.64 -3.72
N PHE A 134 -22.64 11.54 -2.39
CA PHE A 134 -23.74 12.12 -1.60
C PHE A 134 -23.81 13.64 -1.76
N ARG A 135 -22.67 14.34 -1.74
CA ARG A 135 -22.64 15.79 -2.03
C ARG A 135 -23.17 16.09 -3.43
N TYR A 136 -22.70 15.35 -4.44
CA TYR A 136 -23.19 15.53 -5.81
C TYR A 136 -24.69 15.26 -5.98
N TRP A 137 -25.26 14.32 -5.23
CA TRP A 137 -26.69 13.98 -5.33
C TRP A 137 -27.59 14.90 -4.53
N PHE A 138 -27.18 15.31 -3.33
CA PHE A 138 -28.06 15.98 -2.37
C PHE A 138 -27.73 17.47 -2.18
N ASP A 139 -26.50 17.91 -2.44
CA ASP A 139 -26.20 19.33 -2.49
C ASP A 139 -26.75 19.88 -3.81
N SER A 140 -27.68 20.84 -3.72
CA SER A 140 -28.21 21.51 -4.93
C SER A 140 -27.06 22.14 -5.70
N PRO A 141 -27.06 22.10 -7.05
CA PRO A 141 -26.10 22.88 -7.81
C PRO A 141 -26.23 24.33 -7.35
N VAL A 142 -25.13 24.92 -6.89
CA VAL A 142 -25.06 26.35 -6.63
C VAL A 142 -25.54 27.00 -7.93
N LYS A 143 -26.68 27.69 -7.89
CA LYS A 143 -27.19 28.46 -9.03
C LYS A 143 -26.04 29.36 -9.50
N GLU A 144 -25.61 29.18 -10.75
CA GLU A 144 -24.75 30.13 -11.45
C GLU A 144 -25.39 31.52 -11.50
#